data_AF-A0AAV2DCV1-F1
#
_entry.id   AF-A0AAV2DCV1-F1
#
_cell.length_a   1.000
_cell.length_b   1.000
_cell.length_c   1.000
_cell.angle_alpha   90.00
_cell.angle_beta   90.00
_cell.angle_gamma   90.00
#
_symmetry.space_group_name_H-M   'P 1'
#
loop_
_entity.id
_entity.type
_entity.pdbx_description
1 polymer ?
#
loop_
_entity_poly.entity_id
_entity_poly.type
_entity_poly.pdbx_seq_one_letter_code
_entity_poly.pdbx_strand_id
1 'polypeptide(L)'
;MAGCGGVIANHHKKIWDGIVSPECESHPAILCLSADLRWETAAVPLHADIDAGKACGVGLDMSFANSVRDRLCSGGSGAIGLVPCAVGGTAI
;
A
#
# COMPACT_ATOMS: atom_id res chain seq x y z
N MET A 1 -5.27 -5.07 1.58
CA MET A 1 -4.74 -6.44 1.31
C MET A 1 -3.53 -6.34 0.39
N ALA A 2 -2.87 -7.43 -0.01
CA ALA A 2 -1.57 -7.39 -0.73
C ALA A 2 -1.52 -6.49 -1.97
N GLY A 3 -2.58 -6.49 -2.79
CA GLY A 3 -2.71 -5.63 -3.98
C GLY A 3 -2.03 -6.20 -5.22
N CYS A 4 -2.78 -6.24 -6.33
CA CYS A 4 -2.31 -6.70 -7.64
C CYS A 4 -2.61 -5.70 -8.77
N GLY A 5 -3.11 -4.49 -8.44
CA GLY A 5 -3.45 -3.48 -9.44
C GLY A 5 -2.20 -3.03 -10.21
N GLY A 6 -2.28 -3.00 -11.54
CA GLY A 6 -1.16 -2.64 -12.41
C GLY A 6 -0.07 -3.70 -12.52
N VAL A 7 -0.24 -4.89 -11.92
CA VAL A 7 0.74 -5.98 -12.09
C VAL A 7 0.53 -6.63 -13.46
N ILE A 8 1.50 -6.45 -14.35
CA ILE A 8 1.51 -6.97 -15.72
C ILE A 8 2.51 -8.12 -15.88
N ALA A 9 2.24 -9.00 -16.83
CA ALA A 9 3.21 -10.00 -17.27
C ALA A 9 4.22 -9.34 -18.22
N ASN A 10 5.50 -9.40 -17.86
CA ASN A 10 6.60 -8.99 -18.71
C ASN A 10 7.55 -10.18 -18.90
N HIS A 11 7.48 -10.79 -20.08
CA HIS A 11 8.12 -12.08 -20.38
C HIS A 11 7.76 -13.14 -19.31
N HIS A 12 8.77 -13.70 -18.65
CA HIS A 12 8.64 -14.72 -17.59
C HIS A 12 8.52 -14.13 -16.18
N LYS A 13 8.34 -12.81 -16.04
CA LYS A 13 8.25 -12.12 -14.74
C LYS A 13 6.95 -11.33 -14.63
N LYS A 14 6.46 -11.17 -13.41
CA LYS A 14 5.38 -10.23 -13.08
C LYS A 14 6.00 -8.96 -12.54
N ILE A 15 5.56 -7.80 -13.03
CA ILE A 15 6.10 -6.49 -12.66
C ILE A 15 4.93 -5.52 -12.52
N TRP A 16 4.99 -4.63 -11.54
CA TRP A 16 4.02 -3.54 -11.41
C TRP A 16 4.37 -2.42 -12.40
N ASP A 17 3.37 -1.87 -13.08
CA ASP A 17 3.49 -0.81 -14.09
C ASP A 17 3.91 0.56 -13.53
N GLY A 18 3.89 0.72 -12.20
CA GLY A 18 4.26 1.97 -11.53
C GLY A 18 3.20 3.05 -11.59
N ILE A 19 1.99 2.74 -12.09
CA ILE A 19 0.91 3.72 -12.22
C ILE A 19 0.19 3.87 -10.87
N VAL A 20 0.14 5.10 -10.38
CA VAL A 20 -0.55 5.48 -9.13
C VAL A 20 -1.65 6.48 -9.46
N SER A 21 -2.89 6.14 -9.14
CA SER A 21 -4.01 7.08 -9.26
C SER A 21 -3.95 8.15 -8.16
N PRO A 22 -4.53 9.35 -8.39
CA PRO A 22 -4.53 10.44 -7.41
C PRO A 22 -5.08 10.05 -6.03
N GLU A 23 -6.08 9.16 -5.97
CA GLU A 23 -6.66 8.74 -4.68
C GLU A 23 -5.67 7.88 -3.86
N CYS A 24 -4.63 7.35 -4.49
CA CYS A 24 -3.61 6.51 -3.87
C CYS A 24 -2.30 7.25 -3.60
N GLU A 25 -2.26 8.58 -3.80
CA GLU A 25 -1.05 9.38 -3.57
C GLU A 25 -0.55 9.28 -2.12
N SER A 26 0.77 9.31 -1.97
CA SER A 26 1.45 9.29 -0.68
C SER A 26 1.25 10.61 0.07
N HIS A 27 1.22 10.54 1.40
CA HIS A 27 1.06 11.73 2.23
C HIS A 27 1.84 11.58 3.54
N PRO A 28 2.50 12.64 4.05
CA PRO A 28 3.34 12.54 5.26
C PRO A 28 2.59 12.08 6.52
N ALA A 29 1.28 12.31 6.60
CA ALA A 29 0.44 11.88 7.71
C ALA A 29 -0.08 10.43 7.57
N ILE A 30 0.27 9.71 6.49
CA ILE A 30 -0.11 8.31 6.29
C ILE A 30 1.19 7.49 6.32
N LEU A 31 1.32 6.64 7.33
CA LEU A 31 2.51 5.84 7.60
C LEU A 31 2.22 4.37 7.36
N CYS A 32 3.25 3.61 6.99
CA CYS A 32 3.25 2.17 6.86
C CYS A 32 4.27 1.57 7.83
N LEU A 33 3.91 0.48 8.50
CA LEU A 33 4.85 -0.31 9.28
C LEU A 33 5.57 -1.29 8.35
N SER A 34 6.86 -1.05 8.09
CA SER A 34 7.68 -1.92 7.24
C SER A 34 8.00 -3.26 7.90
N ALA A 35 8.52 -4.20 7.12
CA ALA A 35 8.96 -5.51 7.60
C ALA A 35 10.03 -5.41 8.72
N ASP A 36 10.83 -4.34 8.72
CA ASP A 36 11.83 -4.03 9.74
C ASP A 36 11.23 -3.39 11.01
N LEU A 37 9.91 -3.35 11.14
CA LEU A 37 9.16 -2.74 12.24
C LEU A 37 9.45 -1.24 12.40
N ARG A 38 9.60 -0.53 11.28
CA ARG A 38 9.80 0.92 11.24
C ARG A 38 8.61 1.61 10.60
N TRP A 39 8.26 2.78 11.13
CA TRP A 39 7.25 3.63 10.52
C TRP A 39 7.88 4.47 9.42
N GLU A 40 7.33 4.34 8.21
CA GLU A 40 7.79 5.04 7.02
C GLU A 40 6.58 5.67 6.31
N THR A 41 6.80 6.69 5.48
CA THR A 41 5.71 7.27 4.68
C THR A 41 5.12 6.20 3.76
N ALA A 42 3.81 5.98 3.84
CA ALA A 42 3.17 4.94 3.04
C ALA A 42 3.19 5.30 1.55
N ALA A 43 3.59 4.33 0.73
CA ALA A 43 3.52 4.39 -0.72
C ALA A 43 3.14 3.01 -1.27
N VAL A 44 2.44 2.99 -2.40
CA VAL A 44 2.18 1.75 -3.13
C VAL A 44 3.47 1.23 -3.80
N PRO A 45 3.68 -0.10 -3.88
CA PRO A 45 2.89 -1.18 -3.31
C PRO A 45 3.21 -1.40 -1.81
N LEU A 46 2.19 -1.42 -0.94
CA LEU A 46 2.40 -1.48 0.52
C LEU A 46 2.89 -2.82 1.05
N HIS A 47 2.73 -3.89 0.27
CA HIS A 47 3.12 -5.24 0.70
C HIS A 47 4.41 -5.70 0.01
N ALA A 48 5.16 -4.80 -0.64
CA ALA A 48 6.35 -5.17 -1.42
C ALA A 48 7.44 -5.88 -0.58
N ASP A 49 7.58 -5.51 0.69
CA ASP A 49 8.49 -6.13 1.68
C ASP A 49 7.79 -7.15 2.60
N ILE A 50 6.46 -7.32 2.48
CA ILE A 50 5.64 -8.22 3.32
C ILE A 50 5.23 -9.50 2.58
N ASP A 51 4.59 -9.39 1.41
CA ASP A 51 4.27 -10.54 0.53
C ASP A 51 5.48 -10.88 -0.35
N ALA A 52 6.64 -10.99 0.31
CA ALA A 52 7.93 -11.14 -0.33
C ALA A 52 7.96 -12.35 -1.27
N GLY A 53 8.47 -12.13 -2.48
CA GLY A 53 8.52 -13.15 -3.54
C GLY A 53 7.34 -13.11 -4.52
N LYS A 54 6.34 -12.24 -4.31
CA LYS A 54 5.30 -11.93 -5.30
C LYS A 54 5.43 -10.50 -5.79
N ALA A 55 5.03 -10.26 -7.03
CA ALA A 55 4.89 -8.90 -7.53
C ALA A 55 3.63 -8.27 -6.92
N CYS A 56 3.81 -7.31 -6.02
CA CYS A 56 2.74 -6.50 -5.47
C CYS A 56 2.48 -5.29 -6.37
N GLY A 57 1.24 -4.82 -6.39
CA GLY A 57 0.85 -3.59 -7.06
C GLY A 57 -0.07 -2.76 -6.20
N VAL A 58 -0.88 -1.92 -6.83
CA VAL A 58 -1.84 -1.08 -6.12
C VAL A 58 -2.88 -1.96 -5.41
N GLY A 59 -3.08 -1.68 -4.13
CA GLY A 59 -4.17 -2.20 -3.29
C GLY A 59 -5.13 -1.09 -2.87
N LEU A 60 -6.17 -1.45 -2.12
CA LEU A 60 -7.18 -0.50 -1.61
C LEU A 60 -6.67 0.36 -0.45
N ASP A 61 -5.51 0.01 0.11
CA ASP A 61 -5.08 0.50 1.41
C ASP A 61 -4.82 2.03 1.40
N MET A 62 -4.22 2.57 0.33
CA MET A 62 -3.96 4.01 0.20
C MET A 62 -5.22 4.82 -0.06
N SER A 63 -6.09 4.39 -0.98
CA SER A 63 -7.35 5.10 -1.25
C SER A 63 -8.28 5.10 -0.03
N PHE A 64 -8.28 4.01 0.74
CA PHE A 64 -8.91 3.95 2.05
C PHE A 64 -8.30 4.96 3.02
N ALA A 65 -6.97 4.96 3.19
CA ALA A 65 -6.29 5.85 4.12
C ALA A 65 -6.49 7.34 3.78
N ASN A 66 -6.36 7.72 2.51
CA ASN A 66 -6.63 9.09 2.06
C ASN A 66 -8.08 9.49 2.33
N SER A 67 -9.06 8.62 2.00
CA SER A 67 -10.48 8.89 2.26
C SER A 67 -10.80 9.08 3.75
N VAL A 68 -10.17 8.28 4.62
CA VAL A 68 -10.33 8.38 6.08
C VAL A 68 -9.69 9.67 6.59
N ARG A 69 -8.47 9.99 6.14
CA ARG A 69 -7.76 11.23 6.49
C ARG A 69 -8.59 12.46 6.10
N ASP A 70 -9.10 12.50 4.88
CA ASP A 70 -9.80 13.67 4.36
C ASP A 70 -11.10 13.94 5.12
N ARG A 71 -11.74 12.89 5.66
CA ARG A 71 -12.97 12.99 6.45
C ARG A 71 -12.74 13.26 7.94
N LEU A 72 -11.69 12.68 8.52
CA LEU A 72 -11.49 12.67 9.99
C LEU A 72 -10.36 13.57 10.46
N CYS A 73 -9.41 13.93 9.58
CA CYS A 73 -8.20 14.66 9.93
C CYS A 73 -8.15 16.07 9.33
N SER A 74 -9.28 16.61 8.82
CA SER A 74 -9.36 17.95 8.21
C SER A 74 -9.01 19.09 9.18
N GLY A 75 -8.89 18.81 10.49
CA GLY A 75 -8.43 19.74 11.54
C GLY A 75 -6.93 19.69 11.85
N GLY A 76 -6.13 18.95 11.09
CA GLY A 76 -4.66 19.03 11.11
C GLY A 76 -3.92 18.25 12.20
N SER A 77 -4.62 17.49 13.05
CA SER A 77 -4.00 16.70 14.12
C SER A 77 -4.46 15.25 14.06
N GLY A 78 -3.84 14.45 13.18
CA GLY A 78 -4.10 13.02 13.07
C GLY A 78 -3.17 12.37 12.05
N ALA A 79 -2.59 11.23 12.43
CA ALA A 79 -1.82 10.38 11.53
C ALA A 79 -2.53 9.02 11.39
N ILE A 80 -2.46 8.43 10.20
CA ILE A 80 -3.01 7.09 9.92
C ILE A 80 -1.82 6.14 9.79
N GLY A 81 -1.80 5.08 10.60
CA GLY A 81 -0.83 4.00 10.48
C GLY A 81 -1.46 2.78 9.79
N LEU A 82 -0.82 2.32 8.72
CA LEU A 82 -1.16 1.09 8.00
C LEU A 82 -0.22 -0.03 8.42
N VAL A 83 -0.78 -1.20 8.69
CA VAL A 83 -0.03 -2.41 9.08
C VAL A 83 -0.31 -3.50 8.04
N PRO A 84 0.50 -3.62 6.99
CA PRO A 84 0.35 -4.66 5.98
C PRO A 84 0.71 -6.04 6.56
N CYS A 85 -0.20 -7.01 6.42
CA CYS A 85 -0.02 -8.38 6.92
C CYS A 85 -0.44 -9.45 5.91
N ALA A 86 -0.97 -9.05 4.75
CA ALA A 86 -1.55 -10.02 3.81
C ALA A 86 -0.45 -10.77 3.05
N VAL A 87 -0.67 -12.06 2.83
CA VAL A 87 0.16 -12.92 1.98
C VAL A 87 -0.75 -13.50 0.89
N GLY A 88 -0.42 -13.31 -0.39
CA GLY A 88 -1.26 -13.78 -1.48
C GLY A 88 -1.31 -15.31 -1.59
N GLY A 89 -2.46 -15.88 -1.97
CA GLY A 89 -2.59 -17.31 -2.23
C GLY A 89 -2.66 -18.22 -0.99
N THR A 90 -2.96 -17.65 0.18
CA THR A 90 -3.16 -18.40 1.43
C THR A 90 -4.64 -18.73 1.65
N ALA A 91 -4.91 -19.89 2.25
CA ALA A 91 -6.23 -20.24 2.80
C ALA A 91 -6.41 -19.62 4.20
N ILE A 92 -7.65 -19.62 4.71
CA ILE A 92 -7.98 -19.23 6.09
C ILE A 92 -7.59 -20.30 7.10
#